data_AF-A0AAD7F7F0-F1
#
_entry.id   AF-A0AAD7F7F0-F1
#
_cell.length_a   1.000
_cell.length_b   1.000
_cell.length_c   1.000
_cell.angle_alpha   90.00
_cell.angle_beta   90.00
_cell.angle_gamma   90.00
#
_symmetry.space_group_name_H-M   'P 1'
#
loop_
_entity.id
_entity.type
_entity.pdbx_description
1 polymer ?
#
loop_
_entity_poly.entity_id
_entity_poly.type
_entity_poly.pdbx_seq_one_letter_code
_entity_poly.pdbx_strand_id
1 'polypeptide(L)'
;LTFPPGQNHHLSYPFGLHTRYVLPWDYFSKGDCFFVRSTACRERIAGREPGLCKPCRDLDRRDDHLHEIRERIANGINENVNLIFYPVGGLMQKIHKKNDQLRAMRLTKLNDTKMLVGKIAQLDLHKQLMMAIATGDVPRVSQLIR
;
A
#
# COMPACT_ATOMS: atom_id res chain seq x y z
N LEU A 1 9.74 -8.18 -21.02
CA LEU A 1 8.93 -8.63 -19.87
C LEU A 1 7.47 -8.61 -20.30
N THR A 2 6.68 -9.55 -19.83
CA THR A 2 5.23 -9.59 -20.10
C THR A 2 4.46 -9.28 -18.84
N PHE A 3 3.28 -8.69 -19.00
CA PHE A 3 2.39 -8.33 -17.90
C PHE A 3 1.07 -9.07 -18.06
N PRO A 4 0.45 -9.54 -16.96
CA PRO A 4 -0.86 -10.16 -17.01
C PRO A 4 -1.93 -9.22 -17.58
N PRO A 5 -3.05 -9.75 -18.11
CA PRO A 5 -4.17 -8.92 -18.55
C PRO A 5 -4.64 -7.94 -17.47
N GLY A 6 -4.94 -6.71 -17.87
CA GLY A 6 -5.34 -5.63 -16.95
C GLY A 6 -4.18 -4.95 -16.21
N GLN A 7 -2.95 -5.43 -16.39
CA GLN A 7 -1.75 -4.77 -15.89
C GLN A 7 -0.98 -4.11 -17.03
N ASN A 8 -0.28 -3.01 -16.74
CA ASN A 8 0.63 -2.37 -17.67
C ASN A 8 1.99 -2.15 -17.02
N HIS A 9 3.00 -1.97 -17.86
CA HIS A 9 4.38 -1.86 -17.40
C HIS A 9 4.65 -0.61 -16.56
N HIS A 10 3.88 0.47 -16.76
CA HIS A 10 4.02 1.70 -15.98
C HIS A 10 3.60 1.53 -14.52
N LEU A 11 2.63 0.66 -14.25
CA LEU A 11 2.11 0.43 -12.90
C LEU A 11 2.60 -0.85 -12.24
N SER A 12 3.16 -1.78 -13.03
CA SER A 12 3.57 -3.11 -12.54
C SER A 12 5.09 -3.34 -12.52
N TYR A 13 5.89 -2.51 -13.19
CA TYR A 13 7.35 -2.62 -13.10
C TYR A 13 7.91 -1.86 -11.88
N PRO A 14 8.81 -2.47 -11.08
CA PRO A 14 9.38 -1.82 -9.90
C PRO A 14 10.55 -0.91 -10.25
N PHE A 15 10.24 0.29 -10.77
CA PHE A 15 11.25 1.28 -11.15
C PHE A 15 12.21 1.67 -10.02
N GLY A 16 11.75 1.59 -8.77
CA GLY A 16 12.56 1.89 -7.58
C GLY A 16 13.80 1.00 -7.42
N LEU A 17 13.86 -0.18 -8.03
CA LEU A 17 15.06 -1.02 -7.91
C LEU A 17 16.28 -0.38 -8.58
N HIS A 18 16.08 0.38 -9.66
CA HIS A 18 17.15 1.07 -10.40
C HIS A 18 17.82 2.18 -9.61
N THR A 19 17.18 2.68 -8.54
CA THR A 19 17.79 3.72 -7.69
C THR A 19 18.74 3.14 -6.65
N ARG A 20 18.68 1.82 -6.40
CA ARG A 20 19.44 1.16 -5.33
C ARG A 20 20.46 0.15 -5.86
N TYR A 21 20.15 -0.52 -6.95
CA TYR A 21 21.00 -1.57 -7.51
C TYR A 21 21.59 -1.13 -8.84
N VAL A 22 22.87 -1.46 -9.06
CA VAL A 22 23.51 -1.36 -10.37
C VAL A 22 23.13 -2.61 -11.15
N LEU A 23 22.12 -2.48 -12.00
CA LEU A 23 21.60 -3.62 -12.75
C LEU A 23 22.36 -3.81 -14.06
N PRO A 24 22.66 -5.06 -14.48
CA PRO A 24 23.31 -5.36 -15.75
C PRO A 24 22.41 -5.19 -16.99
N TRP A 25 21.27 -4.49 -16.86
CA TRP A 25 20.36 -4.17 -17.95
C TRP A 25 19.76 -2.78 -17.82
N ASP A 26 19.43 -2.22 -18.98
CA ASP A 26 18.53 -1.09 -19.12
C ASP A 26 17.11 -1.57 -19.40
N TYR A 27 16.15 -0.69 -19.18
CA TYR A 27 14.76 -0.88 -19.57
C TYR A 27 14.32 0.17 -20.57
N PHE A 28 13.36 -0.18 -21.42
CA PHE A 28 12.71 0.78 -22.31
C PHE A 28 11.30 0.32 -22.69
N SER A 29 10.47 1.29 -23.03
CA SER A 29 9.12 1.06 -23.52
C SER A 29 9.03 1.38 -25.01
N LYS A 30 8.31 0.55 -25.76
CA LYS A 30 7.95 0.85 -27.15
C LYS A 30 6.51 0.42 -27.39
N GLY A 31 5.63 1.40 -27.58
CA GLY A 31 4.17 1.18 -27.53
C GLY A 31 3.79 0.60 -26.17
N ASP A 32 2.92 -0.41 -26.18
CA ASP A 32 2.45 -1.07 -24.96
C ASP A 32 3.42 -2.15 -24.44
N CYS A 33 4.53 -2.38 -25.14
CA CYS A 33 5.51 -3.39 -24.77
C CYS A 33 6.65 -2.81 -23.92
N PHE A 34 7.10 -3.62 -22.96
CA PHE A 34 8.25 -3.32 -22.11
C PHE A 34 9.40 -4.28 -22.34
N PHE A 35 10.57 -3.70 -22.54
CA PHE A 35 11.77 -4.41 -22.88
C PHE A 35 12.84 -4.21 -21.82
N VAL A 36 13.62 -5.26 -21.64
CA VAL A 36 14.81 -5.28 -20.81
C VAL A 36 15.96 -5.70 -21.72
N ARG A 37 17.07 -4.96 -21.66
CA ARG A 37 18.22 -5.18 -22.53
C ARG A 37 19.50 -5.09 -21.74
N SER A 38 20.37 -6.07 -21.90
CA SER A 38 21.67 -6.07 -21.22
C SER A 38 22.48 -4.84 -21.65
N THR A 39 23.14 -4.19 -20.69
CA THR A 39 24.06 -3.08 -20.95
C THR A 39 25.26 -3.53 -21.79
N ALA A 40 25.59 -4.83 -21.77
CA ALA A 40 26.62 -5.43 -22.61
C ALA A 40 26.13 -5.78 -24.04
N CYS A 41 24.88 -5.49 -24.39
CA CYS A 41 24.34 -5.71 -25.72
C CYS A 41 24.93 -4.70 -26.72
N ARG A 42 25.60 -5.19 -27.77
CA ARG A 42 26.29 -4.35 -28.77
C ARG A 42 25.44 -3.99 -30.01
N GLU A 43 24.12 -4.14 -29.94
CA GLU A 43 23.10 -3.77 -30.95
C GLU A 43 23.22 -4.40 -32.37
N ARG A 44 24.40 -4.87 -32.79
CA ARG A 44 24.61 -5.54 -34.07
C ARG A 44 24.24 -7.02 -33.99
N ILE A 45 22.97 -7.33 -34.22
CA ILE A 45 22.59 -8.66 -34.70
C ILE A 45 22.70 -8.61 -36.22
N ALA A 46 23.94 -8.69 -36.72
CA ALA A 46 24.19 -8.90 -38.14
C ALA A 46 24.00 -10.40 -38.43
N GLY A 47 22.76 -10.81 -38.71
CA GLY A 47 22.43 -12.19 -39.03
C GLY A 47 20.95 -12.35 -39.31
N ARG A 48 20.61 -13.17 -40.32
CA ARG A 48 19.26 -13.42 -40.84
C ARG A 48 18.28 -14.07 -39.84
N GLU A 49 18.66 -14.29 -38.58
CA GLU A 49 17.78 -14.89 -37.58
C GLU A 49 17.31 -13.86 -36.54
N PRO A 50 15.99 -13.71 -36.32
CA PRO A 50 15.44 -12.88 -35.26
C PRO A 50 15.69 -13.54 -33.90
N GLY A 51 16.87 -13.35 -33.34
CA GLY A 51 17.28 -13.94 -32.06
C GLY A 51 17.86 -12.92 -31.08
N LEU A 52 17.67 -13.16 -29.77
CA LEU A 52 18.34 -12.40 -28.72
C LEU A 52 19.85 -12.66 -28.74
N CYS A 53 20.65 -11.60 -28.62
CA CYS A 53 22.11 -11.71 -28.46
C CYS A 53 22.46 -12.46 -27.16
N LYS A 54 23.67 -13.02 -27.08
CA LYS A 54 24.10 -13.83 -25.92
C LYS A 54 23.96 -13.09 -24.58
N PRO A 55 24.43 -11.83 -24.41
CA PRO A 55 24.24 -11.10 -23.16
C PRO A 55 22.76 -10.94 -22.75
N CYS A 56 21.88 -10.57 -23.68
CA CYS A 56 20.45 -10.43 -23.38
C CYS A 56 19.77 -11.77 -23.05
N ARG A 57 20.22 -12.87 -23.67
CA ARG A 57 19.72 -14.21 -23.36
C ARG A 57 20.17 -14.68 -21.97
N ASP A 58 21.41 -14.34 -21.61
CA ASP A 58 22.01 -14.73 -20.34
C ASP A 58 21.42 -13.97 -19.15
N LEU A 59 20.83 -12.78 -19.35
CA LEU A 59 20.11 -12.05 -18.30
C LEU A 59 19.04 -12.90 -17.63
N ASP A 60 18.29 -13.67 -18.41
CA ASP A 60 17.19 -14.50 -17.90
C ASP A 60 17.67 -15.63 -16.98
N ARG A 61 18.94 -16.02 -17.11
CA ARG A 61 19.54 -17.15 -16.38
C ARG A 61 20.41 -16.74 -15.21
N ARG A 62 21.02 -15.56 -15.29
CA ARG A 62 22.09 -15.14 -14.38
C ARG A 62 21.67 -14.09 -13.38
N ASP A 63 20.53 -13.44 -13.61
CA ASP A 63 20.11 -12.33 -12.77
C ASP A 63 18.87 -12.66 -11.93
N ASP A 64 19.09 -12.76 -10.62
CA ASP A 64 18.07 -13.10 -9.64
C ASP A 64 17.00 -11.99 -9.54
N HIS A 65 17.37 -10.71 -9.69
CA HIS A 65 16.42 -9.62 -9.60
C HIS A 65 15.42 -9.64 -10.76
N LEU A 66 15.86 -9.94 -11.99
CA LEU A 66 14.96 -10.05 -13.13
C LEU A 66 13.99 -11.23 -12.96
N HIS A 67 14.45 -12.33 -12.36
CA HIS A 67 13.60 -13.46 -11.99
C HIS A 67 12.56 -13.06 -10.94
N GLU A 68 12.99 -12.44 -9.83
CA GLU A 68 12.10 -11.96 -8.78
C GLU A 68 11.07 -10.95 -9.29
N ILE A 69 11.46 -10.05 -10.20
CA ILE A 69 10.53 -9.10 -10.81
C ILE A 69 9.41 -9.83 -11.56
N ARG A 70 9.75 -10.86 -12.33
CA ARG A 70 8.75 -11.66 -13.06
C ARG A 70 7.83 -12.40 -12.11
N GLU A 71 8.40 -13.03 -11.10
CA GLU A 71 7.63 -13.74 -10.08
C GLU A 71 6.64 -12.80 -9.39
N ARG A 72 7.09 -11.60 -8.99
CA ARG A 72 6.25 -10.59 -8.34
C ARG A 72 5.17 -10.01 -9.27
N ILE A 73 5.46 -9.84 -10.55
CA ILE A 73 4.46 -9.43 -11.54
C ILE A 73 3.38 -10.51 -11.69
N ALA A 74 3.76 -11.78 -11.69
CA ALA A 74 2.84 -12.90 -11.87
C ALA A 74 2.02 -13.21 -10.62
N ASN A 75 2.67 -13.27 -9.46
CA ASN A 75 2.10 -13.77 -8.21
C ASN A 75 1.70 -12.66 -7.22
N GLY A 76 2.03 -11.41 -7.54
CA GLY A 76 1.87 -10.28 -6.62
C GLY A 76 3.06 -10.13 -5.65
N ILE A 77 2.97 -9.12 -4.79
CA ILE A 77 4.05 -8.71 -3.90
C ILE A 77 3.63 -8.94 -2.45
N ASN A 78 4.51 -9.60 -1.69
CA ASN A 78 4.33 -9.80 -0.26
C ASN A 78 4.40 -8.45 0.48
N GLU A 79 3.53 -8.24 1.47
CA GLU A 79 3.38 -6.98 2.22
C GLU A 79 4.67 -6.51 2.93
N ASN A 80 5.57 -7.46 3.25
CA ASN A 80 6.81 -7.22 4.00
C ASN A 80 8.04 -6.97 3.12
N VAL A 81 7.88 -6.97 1.79
CA VAL A 81 9.00 -6.72 0.88
C VAL A 81 9.44 -5.26 0.96
N ASN A 82 10.71 -5.00 0.66
CA ASN A 82 11.25 -3.65 0.59
C ASN A 82 10.51 -2.80 -0.46
N LEU A 83 10.22 -1.54 -0.14
CA LEU A 83 9.47 -0.61 -1.01
C LEU A 83 10.10 -0.40 -2.40
N ILE A 84 11.41 -0.59 -2.55
CA ILE A 84 12.10 -0.51 -3.85
C ILE A 84 11.57 -1.52 -4.87
N PHE A 85 11.02 -2.64 -4.40
CA PHE A 85 10.45 -3.69 -5.24
C PHE A 85 8.94 -3.52 -5.47
N TYR A 86 8.33 -2.49 -4.87
CA TYR A 86 6.95 -2.17 -5.15
C TYR A 86 6.85 -1.37 -6.44
N PRO A 87 6.01 -1.80 -7.39
CA PRO A 87 5.68 -1.00 -8.53
C PRO A 87 4.66 0.07 -8.11
N VAL A 88 4.51 1.10 -8.95
CA VAL A 88 3.70 2.28 -8.62
C VAL A 88 2.26 1.90 -8.28
N GLY A 89 1.65 0.99 -9.02
CA GLY A 89 0.28 0.52 -8.75
C GLY A 89 0.15 -0.14 -7.38
N GLY A 90 1.15 -0.92 -6.96
CA GLY A 90 1.18 -1.53 -5.63
C GLY A 90 1.30 -0.50 -4.51
N LEU A 91 2.11 0.55 -4.70
CA LEU A 91 2.23 1.66 -3.76
C LEU A 91 0.90 2.42 -3.62
N MET A 92 0.22 2.71 -4.74
CA MET A 92 -1.09 3.37 -4.72
C MET A 92 -2.13 2.57 -3.92
N GLN A 93 -2.20 1.26 -4.14
CA GLN A 93 -3.09 0.38 -3.38
C GLN A 93 -2.77 0.40 -1.89
N LYS A 94 -1.49 0.37 -1.52
CA LYS A 94 -1.05 0.45 -0.11
C LYS A 94 -1.47 1.77 0.53
N ILE A 95 -1.33 2.89 -0.19
CA ILE A 95 -1.77 4.22 0.27
C ILE A 95 -3.29 4.26 0.46
N HIS A 96 -4.07 3.74 -0.49
CA HIS A 96 -5.53 3.67 -0.38
C HIS A 96 -5.95 2.86 0.85
N LYS A 97 -5.42 1.64 1.02
CA LYS A 97 -5.69 0.79 2.19
C LYS A 97 -5.37 1.51 3.50
N LYS A 98 -4.26 2.25 3.56
CA LYS A 98 -3.89 3.04 4.75
C LYS A 98 -4.83 4.21 5.00
N ASN A 99 -5.28 4.91 3.97
CA ASN A 99 -6.25 5.98 4.10
C ASN A 99 -7.61 5.47 4.61
N ASP A 100 -8.05 4.30 4.16
CA ASP A 100 -9.29 3.67 4.62
C ASP A 100 -9.20 3.27 6.09
N GLN A 101 -8.07 2.69 6.50
CA GLN A 101 -7.79 2.40 7.92
C GLN A 101 -7.81 3.67 8.78
N LEU A 102 -7.19 4.75 8.32
CA LEU A 102 -7.20 6.04 9.02
C LEU A 102 -8.62 6.60 9.16
N ARG A 103 -9.43 6.52 8.12
CA ARG A 103 -10.84 6.96 8.15
C ARG A 103 -11.65 6.14 9.15
N ALA A 104 -11.50 4.83 9.15
CA ALA A 104 -12.18 3.94 10.10
C ALA A 104 -11.81 4.29 11.55
N MET A 105 -10.52 4.46 11.86
CA MET A 105 -10.07 4.84 13.21
C MET A 105 -10.61 6.21 13.65
N ARG A 106 -10.69 7.18 12.73
CA ARG A 106 -11.28 8.51 13.03
C ARG A 106 -12.76 8.40 13.40
N LEU A 107 -13.52 7.55 12.69
CA LEU A 107 -14.93 7.33 12.98
C LEU A 107 -15.12 6.65 14.34
N THR A 108 -14.33 5.62 14.64
CA THR A 108 -14.35 4.96 15.96
C THR A 108 -14.07 5.96 17.08
N LYS A 109 -13.00 6.76 16.95
CA LYS A 109 -12.66 7.78 17.94
C LYS A 109 -13.79 8.80 18.16
N LEU A 110 -14.48 9.21 17.11
CA LEU A 110 -15.62 10.12 17.22
C LEU A 110 -16.77 9.48 18.00
N ASN A 111 -17.08 8.22 17.71
CA ASN A 111 -18.13 7.48 18.40
C ASN A 111 -17.79 7.27 19.88
N ASP A 112 -16.56 6.89 20.19
CA ASP A 112 -16.07 6.73 21.56
C ASP A 112 -16.17 8.04 22.35
N THR A 113 -15.80 9.16 21.71
CA THR A 113 -15.88 10.49 22.33
C THR A 113 -17.33 10.86 22.63
N LYS A 114 -18.26 10.63 21.69
CA LYS A 114 -19.70 10.89 21.91
C LYS A 114 -20.26 10.04 23.05
N MET A 115 -19.91 8.75 23.07
CA MET A 115 -20.32 7.84 24.14
C MET A 115 -19.77 8.32 25.49
N LEU A 116 -18.50 8.73 25.55
CA LEU A 116 -17.89 9.23 26.78
C LEU A 116 -18.57 10.50 27.29
N VAL A 117 -18.88 11.45 26.41
CA VAL A 117 -19.63 12.66 26.77
C VAL A 117 -20.99 12.31 27.35
N GLY A 118 -21.72 11.36 26.75
CA GLY A 118 -22.99 10.86 27.29
C GLY A 118 -22.83 10.27 28.70
N LYS A 119 -21.79 9.46 28.93
CA LYS A 119 -21.49 8.90 30.26
C LYS A 119 -21.11 9.97 31.28
N ILE A 120 -20.34 10.99 30.89
CA ILE A 120 -19.99 12.12 31.75
C ILE A 120 -21.26 12.87 32.18
N ALA A 121 -22.18 13.14 31.26
CA ALA A 121 -23.44 13.80 31.57
C ALA A 121 -24.31 12.97 32.54
N GLN A 122 -24.38 11.65 32.33
CA GLN A 122 -25.08 10.73 33.25
C GLN A 122 -24.44 10.72 34.65
N LEU A 123 -23.11 10.70 34.73
CA LEU A 123 -22.39 10.78 36.01
C LEU A 123 -22.64 12.10 36.71
N ASP A 124 -22.71 13.21 35.98
CA ASP A 124 -22.98 14.53 36.56
C ASP A 124 -24.41 14.61 37.12
N LEU A 125 -25.41 14.14 36.37
CA LEU A 125 -26.78 14.00 36.86
C LEU A 125 -26.86 13.13 38.12
N HIS A 126 -26.16 12.00 38.13
CA HIS A 126 -26.10 11.12 39.29
C HIS A 126 -25.47 11.82 40.51
N LYS A 127 -24.38 12.58 40.33
CA LYS A 127 -23.77 13.38 41.41
C LYS A 127 -24.74 14.42 41.95
N GLN A 128 -25.44 15.14 41.07
CA GLN A 128 -26.42 16.15 41.49
C GLN A 128 -27.56 15.52 42.30
N LEU A 129 -28.06 14.36 41.88
CA LEU A 129 -29.07 13.60 42.61
C LEU A 129 -28.57 13.17 43.99
N MET A 130 -27.38 12.59 44.08
CA MET A 130 -26.77 12.17 45.35
C MET A 130 -26.58 13.35 46.31
N MET A 131 -26.16 14.51 45.80
CA MET A 131 -26.04 15.73 46.59
C MET A 131 -27.40 16.20 47.12
N ALA A 132 -28.45 16.23 46.27
CA ALA A 132 -29.79 16.64 46.68
C ALA A 132 -30.38 15.70 47.75
N ILE A 133 -30.13 14.39 47.65
CA ILE A 133 -30.49 13.41 48.67
C ILE A 133 -29.75 13.69 49.97
N ALA A 134 -28.43 13.88 49.92
CA ALA A 134 -27.60 14.12 51.11
C ALA A 134 -27.98 15.41 51.85
N THR A 135 -28.43 16.45 51.13
CA THR A 135 -28.89 17.71 51.72
C THR A 135 -30.37 17.68 52.14
N GLY A 136 -31.11 16.59 51.88
CA GLY A 136 -32.53 16.49 52.21
C GLY A 136 -33.45 17.37 51.35
N ASP A 137 -33.00 17.78 50.16
CA ASP A 137 -33.75 18.67 49.25
C ASP A 137 -34.75 17.86 48.40
N VAL A 138 -35.84 17.44 49.03
CA VAL A 138 -36.89 16.58 48.44
C VAL A 138 -37.49 17.16 47.14
N PRO A 139 -37.79 18.47 47.02
CA PRO A 139 -38.27 19.05 45.76
C PRO A 139 -37.27 18.89 44.61
N ARG A 140 -35.97 19.10 44.87
CA ARG A 140 -34.91 18.97 43.87
C ARG A 140 -34.67 17.52 43.46
N VAL A 141 -34.78 16.58 44.39
CA VAL A 141 -34.76 15.13 44.09
C VAL A 141 -35.91 14.75 43.14
N SER A 142 -37.13 15.24 43.40
CA SER A 142 -38.29 14.98 42.53
C SER A 142 -38.13 15.54 41.11
N GLN A 143 -37.44 16.69 40.96
CA GLN A 143 -37.14 17.27 39.65
C GLN A 143 -36.07 16.50 38.87
N LEU A 144 -35.08 15.91 39.55
CA LEU A 144 -33.97 15.18 38.90
C LEU A 144 -34.30 13.74 38.52
N ILE A 145 -35.39 13.17 39.07
CA ILE A 145 -35.84 11.79 38.80
C ILE A 145 -36.91 11.72 37.69
N ARG A 146 -37.60 12.83 37.41
CA ARG A 146 -38.61 12.93 36.35
C ARG A 146 -37.99 12.95 34.94
#